data_AF-A0A5N6NGC9-F1
#
_entry.id   AF-A0A5N6NGC9-F1
#
_cell.length_a   1.000
_cell.length_b   1.000
_cell.length_c   1.000
_cell.angle_alpha   90.00
_cell.angle_beta   90.00
_cell.angle_gamma   90.00
#
_symmetry.space_group_name_H-M   'P 1'
#
loop_
_entity.id
_entity.type
_entity.pdbx_description
1 polymer ?
#
loop_
_entity_poly.entity_id
_entity_poly.type
_entity_poly.pdbx_seq_one_letter_code
_entity_poly.pdbx_strand_id
1 'polypeptide(L)'
;MQPSDSQTQDEFQFPRNMNPEGLNNVYCFGRHILPIVQPYVINIQDVKPDDMYDPGSYDVLRNSINWQQIAFASSQYWMLMPHTGLVITQIFGVIVHLISNRGAQTIFPLWISTNGLMRHNVVSVVHLGVHFINVTLQGDYPMPTVNPVWKHYQNDVASD
;
A
#
# COMPACT_ATOMS: atom_id res chain seq x y z
N MET A 1 0.90 21.13 -30.68
CA MET A 1 0.12 19.92 -31.01
C MET A 1 -0.05 19.16 -29.71
N GLN A 2 -1.19 19.35 -29.03
CA GLN A 2 -1.55 18.58 -27.84
C GLN A 2 -2.26 17.31 -28.31
N PRO A 3 -2.05 16.14 -27.69
CA PRO A 3 -2.91 14.99 -27.93
C PRO A 3 -4.31 15.32 -27.40
N SER A 4 -5.32 15.07 -28.23
CA SER A 4 -6.72 15.23 -27.87
C SER A 4 -7.19 14.03 -27.04
N ASP A 5 -7.02 14.09 -25.72
CA ASP A 5 -7.46 13.03 -24.80
C ASP A 5 -8.93 13.20 -24.39
N SER A 6 -9.81 13.29 -25.39
CA SER A 6 -11.25 13.17 -25.21
C SER A 6 -11.72 11.75 -25.55
N GLN A 7 -11.10 10.75 -24.91
CA GLN A 7 -11.58 9.36 -24.91
C GLN A 7 -11.90 8.93 -23.48
N THR A 8 -13.05 9.42 -23.02
CA THR A 8 -13.91 8.96 -21.91
C THR A 8 -13.28 7.98 -20.90
N GLN A 9 -13.01 8.48 -19.70
CA GLN A 9 -12.78 7.71 -18.47
C GLN A 9 -14.00 6.85 -18.09
N ASP A 10 -13.82 5.78 -17.31
CA ASP A 10 -14.95 5.11 -16.63
C ASP A 10 -15.54 6.04 -15.52
N GLU A 11 -16.64 5.65 -14.86
CA GLU A 11 -17.27 6.47 -13.80
C GLU A 11 -16.29 6.88 -12.68
N PHE A 12 -15.26 6.06 -12.45
CA PHE A 12 -14.24 6.21 -11.42
C PHE A 12 -12.86 6.60 -12.00
N GLN A 13 -12.80 7.06 -13.25
CA GLN A 13 -11.57 7.51 -13.91
C GLN A 13 -10.44 6.48 -14.05
N PHE A 14 -10.70 5.18 -13.94
CA PHE A 14 -9.67 4.17 -14.15
C PHE A 14 -9.28 4.02 -15.63
N PRO A 15 -8.02 3.63 -15.92
CA PRO A 15 -7.60 3.21 -17.25
C PRO A 15 -8.45 2.06 -17.81
N ARG A 16 -8.85 2.16 -19.08
CA ARG A 16 -9.67 1.12 -19.75
C ARG A 16 -8.90 -0.15 -20.12
N ASN A 17 -7.57 -0.17 -19.98
CA ASN A 17 -6.71 -1.28 -20.36
C ASN A 17 -6.44 -2.27 -19.20
N MET A 18 -7.29 -2.27 -18.17
CA MET A 18 -7.19 -3.24 -17.08
C MET A 18 -7.48 -4.67 -17.54
N ASN A 19 -6.90 -5.64 -16.83
CA ASN A 19 -7.26 -7.03 -16.97
C ASN A 19 -8.75 -7.28 -16.59
N PRO A 20 -9.41 -8.33 -17.14
CA PRO A 20 -10.82 -8.60 -16.86
C PRO A 20 -11.15 -8.85 -15.37
N GLU A 21 -10.24 -9.47 -14.62
CA GLU A 21 -10.40 -9.66 -13.17
C GLU A 21 -10.29 -8.31 -12.41
N GLY A 22 -9.37 -7.43 -12.82
CA GLY A 22 -9.25 -6.08 -12.28
C GLY A 22 -10.47 -5.22 -12.57
N LEU A 23 -11.12 -5.39 -13.74
CA LEU A 23 -12.39 -4.72 -14.07
C LEU A 23 -13.50 -5.06 -13.07
N ASN A 24 -13.65 -6.33 -12.67
CA ASN A 24 -14.61 -6.70 -11.61
C ASN A 24 -14.24 -6.03 -10.28
N ASN A 25 -12.95 -6.02 -9.94
CA ASN A 25 -12.45 -5.40 -8.72
C ASN A 25 -12.61 -3.87 -8.73
N VAL A 26 -12.59 -3.20 -9.90
CA VAL A 26 -12.91 -1.78 -10.02
C VAL A 26 -14.34 -1.50 -9.58
N TYR A 27 -15.32 -2.30 -10.02
CA TYR A 27 -16.70 -2.12 -9.58
C TYR A 27 -16.87 -2.36 -8.08
N CYS A 28 -16.16 -3.34 -7.51
CA CYS A 28 -16.23 -3.66 -6.09
C CYS A 28 -15.55 -2.60 -5.19
N PHE A 29 -14.38 -2.12 -5.59
CA PHE A 29 -13.49 -1.37 -4.71
C PHE A 29 -13.18 0.05 -5.18
N GLY A 30 -13.48 0.39 -6.43
CA GLY A 30 -13.06 1.63 -7.09
C GLY A 30 -13.47 2.88 -6.31
N ARG A 31 -14.71 2.90 -5.82
CA ARG A 31 -15.26 4.01 -4.99
C ARG A 31 -14.50 4.25 -3.68
N HIS A 32 -13.71 3.28 -3.23
CA HIS A 32 -12.95 3.36 -1.98
C HIS A 32 -11.49 3.75 -2.18
N ILE A 33 -11.02 3.75 -3.43
CA ILE A 33 -9.68 4.24 -3.78
C ILE A 33 -9.75 5.77 -3.92
N LEU A 34 -8.73 6.47 -3.41
CA LEU A 34 -8.70 7.93 -3.47
C LEU A 34 -8.78 8.42 -4.93
N PRO A 35 -9.69 9.35 -5.27
CA PRO A 35 -9.87 9.81 -6.65
C PRO A 35 -8.58 10.28 -7.32
N ILE A 36 -7.68 10.91 -6.55
CA ILE A 36 -6.40 11.41 -7.06
C ILE A 36 -5.47 10.33 -7.62
N VAL A 37 -5.61 9.06 -7.18
CA VAL A 37 -4.78 7.95 -7.68
C VAL A 37 -5.51 7.03 -8.64
N GLN A 38 -6.84 7.11 -8.77
CA GLN A 38 -7.63 6.25 -9.65
C GLN A 38 -7.15 6.23 -11.11
N PRO A 39 -6.78 7.37 -11.74
CA PRO A 39 -6.29 7.38 -13.12
C PRO A 39 -4.99 6.61 -13.35
N TYR A 40 -4.28 6.25 -12.28
CA TYR A 40 -2.97 5.62 -12.33
C TYR A 40 -3.00 4.16 -11.89
N VAL A 41 -4.14 3.67 -11.38
CA VAL A 41 -4.28 2.27 -11.00
C VAL A 41 -4.49 1.46 -12.27
N ILE A 42 -3.62 0.50 -12.54
CA ILE A 42 -3.70 -0.39 -13.71
C ILE A 42 -4.12 -1.82 -13.37
N ASN A 43 -4.14 -2.15 -12.08
CA ASN A 43 -4.58 -3.45 -11.58
C ASN A 43 -5.05 -3.32 -10.14
N ILE A 44 -6.10 -4.06 -9.79
CA ILE A 44 -6.61 -4.21 -8.43
C ILE A 44 -6.65 -5.70 -8.13
N GLN A 45 -5.93 -6.11 -7.10
CA GLN A 45 -5.92 -7.48 -6.61
C GLN A 45 -6.53 -7.53 -5.21
N ASP A 46 -7.61 -8.30 -5.09
CA ASP A 46 -8.26 -8.55 -3.81
C ASP A 46 -7.39 -9.47 -2.93
N VAL A 47 -7.27 -9.13 -1.65
CA VAL A 47 -6.58 -9.98 -0.65
C VAL A 47 -7.66 -10.57 0.24
N LYS A 48 -7.93 -11.86 0.08
CA LYS A 48 -9.00 -12.53 0.84
C LYS A 48 -8.84 -12.28 2.35
N PRO A 49 -9.84 -11.71 3.03
CA PRO A 49 -9.73 -11.39 4.44
C PRO A 49 -9.77 -12.67 5.27
N ASP A 50 -8.90 -12.74 6.26
CA ASP A 50 -9.11 -13.45 7.50
C ASP A 50 -9.68 -12.42 8.51
N ASP A 51 -10.88 -12.66 9.03
CA ASP A 51 -11.60 -11.66 9.83
C ASP A 51 -10.93 -11.36 11.20
N MET A 52 -10.85 -10.06 11.57
CA MET A 52 -10.97 -9.46 12.94
C MET A 52 -9.83 -8.53 13.47
N TYR A 53 -10.26 -7.51 14.24
CA TYR A 53 -9.54 -6.35 14.80
C TYR A 53 -9.44 -6.43 16.34
N ASP A 54 -8.26 -6.21 16.94
CA ASP A 54 -8.09 -5.90 18.38
C ASP A 54 -6.82 -5.04 18.62
N PRO A 55 -6.91 -3.78 19.09
CA PRO A 55 -5.78 -2.87 19.13
C PRO A 55 -5.06 -2.78 20.50
N GLY A 56 -3.73 -2.92 20.47
CA GLY A 56 -2.84 -2.10 21.32
C GLY A 56 -2.03 -2.80 22.41
N SER A 57 -0.83 -3.30 22.09
CA SER A 57 0.32 -3.40 23.01
C SER A 57 1.61 -3.69 22.22
N TYR A 58 2.78 -3.28 22.72
CA TYR A 58 4.09 -3.70 22.19
C TYR A 58 4.22 -5.23 22.15
N ASP A 59 3.61 -5.92 23.13
CA ASP A 59 3.59 -7.39 23.17
C ASP A 59 2.82 -7.98 21.98
N VAL A 60 1.77 -7.31 21.51
CA VAL A 60 1.02 -7.73 20.32
C VAL A 60 1.90 -7.59 19.08
N LEU A 61 2.64 -6.48 18.93
CA LEU A 61 3.58 -6.32 17.82
C LEU A 61 4.69 -7.37 17.86
N ARG A 62 5.32 -7.58 19.02
CA ARG A 62 6.38 -8.59 19.19
C ARG A 62 5.87 -10.00 18.91
N ASN A 63 4.68 -10.33 19.40
CA ASN A 63 4.06 -11.62 19.12
C ASN A 63 3.77 -11.75 17.62
N SER A 64 3.22 -10.72 16.97
CA SER A 64 2.91 -10.74 15.53
C SER A 64 4.09 -11.05 14.62
N ILE A 65 5.29 -10.64 15.02
CA ILE A 65 6.53 -10.91 14.28
C ILE A 65 7.10 -12.30 14.63
N ASN A 66 6.75 -12.83 15.80
CA ASN A 66 7.27 -14.10 16.31
C ASN A 66 6.42 -15.32 15.90
N TRP A 67 5.73 -15.23 14.77
CA TRP A 67 5.06 -16.38 14.15
C TRP A 67 6.02 -17.09 13.19
N GLN A 68 6.42 -18.32 13.52
CA GLN A 68 7.40 -19.10 12.76
C GLN A 68 6.81 -20.36 12.11
N GLN A 69 5.49 -20.55 12.20
CA GLN A 69 4.83 -21.74 11.65
C GLN A 69 4.39 -21.52 10.21
N ILE A 70 4.36 -22.60 9.43
CA ILE A 70 3.82 -22.62 8.06
C ILE A 70 2.30 -22.87 8.13
N ALA A 71 1.57 -21.93 8.72
CA ALA A 71 0.11 -21.93 8.84
C ALA A 71 -0.42 -20.49 8.97
N PHE A 72 -1.73 -20.30 8.83
CA PHE A 72 -2.38 -19.01 9.09
C PHE A 72 -2.06 -18.55 10.52
N ALA A 73 -1.54 -17.33 10.65
CA ALA A 73 -1.27 -16.74 11.95
C ALA A 73 -2.60 -16.45 12.66
N SER A 74 -2.73 -16.80 13.95
CA SER A 74 -3.90 -16.39 14.74
C SER A 74 -3.90 -14.88 15.00
N SER A 75 -5.06 -14.29 15.31
CA SER A 75 -5.24 -12.84 15.43
C SER A 75 -4.28 -12.13 16.40
N GLN A 76 -3.86 -12.82 17.47
CA GLN A 76 -2.84 -12.33 18.42
C GLN A 76 -1.45 -12.11 17.79
N TYR A 77 -1.25 -12.64 16.58
CA TYR A 77 -0.05 -12.52 15.78
C TYR A 77 -0.23 -11.64 14.55
N TRP A 78 -1.31 -10.87 14.45
CA TRP A 78 -1.53 -9.97 13.33
C TRP A 78 -0.88 -8.61 13.59
N MET A 79 -0.43 -7.96 12.51
CA MET A 79 0.24 -6.67 12.59
C MET A 79 -0.62 -5.56 11.99
N LEU A 80 -0.71 -4.45 12.71
CA LEU A 80 -1.47 -3.28 12.29
C LEU A 80 -0.66 -2.41 11.33
N MET A 81 -1.31 -1.88 10.29
CA MET A 81 -0.76 -0.74 9.55
C MET A 81 -0.67 0.51 10.46
N PRO A 82 0.38 1.34 10.34
CA PRO A 82 1.46 1.30 9.34
C PRO A 82 2.66 0.41 9.69
N HIS A 83 2.67 -0.27 10.85
CA HIS A 83 3.84 -1.07 11.30
C HIS A 83 4.17 -2.22 10.33
N THR A 84 3.15 -2.86 9.77
CA THR A 84 3.34 -3.88 8.71
C THR A 84 4.07 -3.31 7.50
N GLY A 85 3.77 -2.07 7.12
CA GLY A 85 4.47 -1.36 6.07
C GLY A 85 5.95 -1.19 6.38
N LEU A 86 6.31 -0.80 7.60
CA LEU A 86 7.72 -0.68 8.02
C LEU A 86 8.47 -2.01 7.90
N VAL A 87 7.86 -3.12 8.36
CA VAL A 87 8.46 -4.44 8.25
C VAL A 87 8.63 -4.87 6.79
N ILE A 88 7.62 -4.67 5.95
CA ILE A 88 7.69 -4.96 4.51
C ILE A 88 8.82 -4.17 3.86
N THR A 89 8.89 -2.85 4.09
CA THR A 89 9.94 -2.01 3.49
C THR A 89 11.33 -2.45 3.90
N GLN A 90 11.52 -2.82 5.17
CA GLN A 90 12.82 -3.18 5.71
C GLN A 90 13.30 -4.57 5.27
N ILE A 91 12.39 -5.55 5.21
CA ILE A 91 12.73 -6.93 4.85
C ILE A 91 12.96 -7.07 3.35
N PHE A 92 12.08 -6.47 2.53
CA PHE A 92 12.11 -6.66 1.09
C PHE A 92 12.85 -5.56 0.34
N GLY A 93 13.26 -4.48 1.02
CA GLY A 93 13.92 -3.34 0.38
C GLY A 93 13.01 -2.66 -0.64
N VAL A 94 11.75 -2.44 -0.28
CA VAL A 94 10.72 -1.82 -1.14
C VAL A 94 10.19 -0.54 -0.48
N ILE A 95 9.52 0.29 -1.27
CA ILE A 95 8.73 1.43 -0.80
C ILE A 95 7.28 0.96 -0.65
N VAL A 96 6.60 1.32 0.43
CA VAL A 96 5.19 0.98 0.63
C VAL A 96 4.33 2.24 0.57
N HIS A 97 3.33 2.24 -0.31
CA HIS A 97 2.22 3.19 -0.25
C HIS A 97 1.07 2.58 0.53
N LEU A 98 0.66 3.26 1.61
CA LEU A 98 -0.55 2.96 2.35
C LEU A 98 -1.61 4.00 1.98
N ILE A 99 -2.66 3.55 1.30
CA ILE A 99 -3.76 4.41 0.84
C ILE A 99 -5.01 4.07 1.66
N SER A 100 -5.73 5.07 2.15
CA SER A 100 -6.97 4.88 2.90
C SER A 100 -7.90 6.08 2.73
N ASN A 101 -9.11 5.98 3.24
CA ASN A 101 -10.03 7.12 3.32
C ASN A 101 -9.52 8.27 4.22
N ARG A 102 -8.50 8.04 5.06
CA ARG A 102 -7.85 9.06 5.89
C ARG A 102 -6.70 9.78 5.16
N GLY A 103 -6.36 9.34 3.96
CA GLY A 103 -5.25 9.85 3.16
C GLY A 103 -4.30 8.74 2.71
N ALA A 104 -3.31 9.14 1.91
CA ALA A 104 -2.26 8.27 1.40
C ALA A 104 -0.91 8.63 2.00
N GLN A 105 -0.13 7.61 2.33
CA GLN A 105 1.18 7.76 2.96
C GLN A 105 2.23 6.89 2.28
N THR A 106 3.47 7.37 2.24
CA THR A 106 4.64 6.62 1.76
C THR A 106 5.51 6.24 2.94
N ILE A 107 5.86 4.96 3.02
CA ILE A 107 6.78 4.39 3.99
C ILE A 107 8.02 3.96 3.21
N PHE A 108 9.19 4.39 3.66
CA PHE A 108 10.49 3.95 3.14
C PHE A 108 11.15 2.99 4.13
N PRO A 109 12.18 2.25 3.72
CA PRO A 109 13.04 1.52 4.67
C PRO A 109 13.66 2.48 5.69
N LEU A 110 13.86 2.01 6.92
CA LEU A 110 14.40 2.85 8.01
C LEU A 110 15.91 3.01 7.95
N TRP A 111 16.62 2.03 7.40
CA TRP A 111 18.08 1.94 7.49
C TRP A 111 18.79 1.84 6.14
N ILE A 112 18.04 1.88 5.04
CA ILE A 112 18.58 1.81 3.68
C ILE A 112 18.50 3.22 3.10
N SER A 113 19.64 3.75 2.62
CA SER A 113 19.65 5.02 1.90
C SER A 113 18.74 4.95 0.68
N THR A 114 18.11 6.08 0.33
CA THR A 114 17.35 6.24 -0.90
C THR A 114 18.16 5.81 -2.14
N ASN A 115 19.48 6.07 -2.12
CA ASN A 115 20.44 5.67 -3.16
C ASN A 115 20.79 4.17 -3.15
N GLY A 116 20.52 3.47 -2.05
CA GLY A 116 20.71 2.02 -1.91
C GLY A 116 19.57 1.19 -2.51
N LEU A 117 18.42 1.81 -2.79
CA LEU A 117 17.29 1.18 -3.47
C LEU A 117 17.56 1.12 -4.98
N MET A 118 18.27 0.08 -5.41
CA MET A 118 18.65 -0.16 -6.81
C MET A 118 17.46 -0.21 -7.79
N ARG A 119 16.23 -0.34 -7.28
CA ARG A 119 14.97 -0.14 -8.02
C ARG A 119 13.96 0.49 -7.07
N HIS A 120 13.24 1.51 -7.55
CA HIS A 120 12.09 2.09 -6.85
C HIS A 120 10.91 1.12 -6.95
N ASN A 121 11.04 -0.04 -6.30
CA ASN A 121 9.99 -1.04 -6.24
C ASN A 121 8.96 -0.58 -5.22
N VAL A 122 7.77 -0.27 -5.70
CA VAL A 122 6.67 0.23 -4.88
C VAL A 122 5.63 -0.86 -4.71
N VAL A 123 5.24 -1.12 -3.46
CA VAL A 123 4.06 -1.92 -3.11
C VAL A 123 2.99 -0.95 -2.64
N SER A 124 1.84 -0.91 -3.32
CA SER A 124 0.73 -0.04 -2.91
C SER A 124 -0.42 -0.88 -2.36
N VAL A 125 -0.79 -0.61 -1.12
CA VAL A 125 -1.85 -1.29 -0.39
C VAL A 125 -2.94 -0.28 -0.06
N VAL A 126 -4.19 -0.61 -0.37
CA VAL A 126 -5.35 0.18 0.02
C VAL A 126 -6.04 -0.48 1.19
N HIS A 127 -6.25 0.28 2.26
CA HIS A 127 -6.94 -0.13 3.46
C HIS A 127 -8.43 0.26 3.40
N LEU A 128 -9.29 -0.75 3.46
CA LEU A 128 -10.75 -0.68 3.33
C LEU A 128 -11.42 -1.10 4.65
N GLY A 129 -11.15 -0.36 5.73
CA GLY A 129 -11.77 -0.59 7.04
C GLY A 129 -11.16 -1.74 7.84
N VAL A 130 -11.48 -2.99 7.48
CA VAL A 130 -10.85 -4.20 8.03
C VAL A 130 -10.20 -5.05 6.94
N HIS A 131 -10.36 -4.64 5.69
CA HIS A 131 -9.94 -5.37 4.50
C HIS A 131 -8.81 -4.64 3.78
N PHE A 132 -7.99 -5.37 3.04
CA PHE A 132 -6.90 -4.80 2.27
C PHE A 132 -6.96 -5.28 0.82
N ILE A 133 -6.57 -4.40 -0.10
CA ILE A 133 -6.37 -4.75 -1.51
C ILE A 133 -5.01 -4.24 -1.95
N ASN A 134 -4.41 -4.94 -2.90
CA ASN A 134 -3.20 -4.47 -3.57
C ASN A 134 -3.60 -3.72 -4.83
N VAL A 135 -2.97 -2.57 -5.07
CA VAL A 135 -3.13 -1.82 -6.31
C VAL A 135 -1.79 -1.64 -6.99
N THR A 136 -1.78 -1.79 -8.31
CA THR A 136 -0.60 -1.48 -9.11
C THR A 136 -0.77 -0.08 -9.68
N LEU A 137 0.13 0.83 -9.32
CA LEU A 137 0.16 2.19 -9.86
C LEU A 137 1.17 2.30 -11.00
N GLN A 138 0.81 2.99 -12.07
CA GLN A 138 1.69 3.26 -13.21
C GLN A 138 1.56 4.72 -13.68
N GLY A 139 2.68 5.27 -14.17
CA GLY A 139 2.76 6.65 -14.66
C GLY A 139 3.14 7.63 -13.56
N ASP A 140 3.00 8.92 -13.86
CA ASP A 140 3.42 10.03 -13.00
C ASP A 140 2.33 10.42 -12.00
N TYR A 141 1.98 9.49 -11.11
CA TYR A 141 1.02 9.75 -10.04
C TYR A 141 1.63 10.64 -8.95
N PRO A 142 0.83 11.47 -8.27
CA PRO A 142 1.33 12.27 -7.18
C PRO A 142 1.81 11.36 -6.05
N MET A 143 3.07 11.55 -5.65
CA MET A 143 3.66 10.77 -4.58
C MET A 143 2.95 11.06 -3.25
N PRO A 144 2.45 10.04 -2.53
CA PRO A 144 1.82 10.25 -1.23
C PRO A 144 2.76 10.90 -0.21
N THR A 145 2.17 11.48 0.83
CA THR A 145 2.96 12.14 1.89
C THR A 145 3.79 11.14 2.66
N VAL A 146 5.02 11.51 3.02
CA VAL A 146 5.89 10.64 3.82
C VAL A 146 5.27 10.34 5.20
N ASN A 147 5.24 9.07 5.58
CA ASN A 147 4.63 8.59 6.81
C ASN A 147 5.31 9.21 8.06
N PRO A 148 4.54 9.72 9.05
CA PRO A 148 5.11 10.36 10.24
C PRO A 148 5.96 9.44 11.13
N VAL A 149 5.61 8.15 11.20
CA VAL A 149 6.37 7.16 11.99
C VAL A 149 7.74 6.96 11.37
N TRP A 150 7.82 6.81 10.05
CA TRP A 150 9.11 6.74 9.37
C TRP A 150 9.95 8.00 9.61
N LYS A 151 9.38 9.20 9.48
CA LYS A 151 10.10 10.46 9.75
C LYS A 151 10.69 10.53 11.15
N HIS A 152 10.04 9.88 12.11
CA HIS A 152 10.48 9.90 13.50
C HIS A 152 11.59 8.88 13.79
N TYR A 153 11.65 7.76 13.06
CA TYR A 153 12.53 6.63 13.38
C TYR A 153 13.61 6.33 12.33
N GLN A 154 13.63 7.03 11.19
CA GLN A 154 14.69 6.91 10.20
C GLN A 154 16.07 7.21 10.80
N ASN A 155 17.12 6.61 10.25
CA ASN A 155 18.49 6.99 10.57
C ASN A 155 19.01 8.08 9.61
N ASP A 156 20.20 8.62 9.93
CA ASP A 156 20.83 9.65 9.10
C ASP A 156 21.08 9.16 7.66
N VAL A 157 21.47 7.89 7.50
CA VAL A 157 21.72 7.25 6.19
C VAL A 157 20.48 7.20 5.30
N ALA A 158 19.29 7.03 5.88
CA ALA A 158 18.01 7.02 5.16
C ALA A 158 17.50 8.44 4.84
N SER A 159 18.07 9.46 5.49
CA SER A 159 17.71 10.88 5.31
C SER A 159 18.50 11.56 4.17
N ASP A 160 19.60 10.93 3.72
CA ASP A 160 20.45 11.35 2.59
C ASP A 160 19.82 11.02 1.23
#